data_AF-A0AA39XCM8-F1
#
_entry.id   AF-A0AA39XCM8-F1
#
_cell.length_a   1.000
_cell.length_b   1.000
_cell.length_c   1.000
_cell.angle_alpha   90.00
_cell.angle_beta   90.00
_cell.angle_gamma   90.00
#
_symmetry.space_group_name_H-M   'P 1'
#
loop_
_entity.id
_entity.type
_entity.pdbx_description
1 polymer ?
#
loop_
_entity_poly.entity_id
_entity_poly.type
_entity_poly.pdbx_seq_one_letter_code
_entity_poly.pdbx_strand_id
1 'polypeptide(L)'
;MMQRVSSADGVTPFGKPSPILQRDPGIDGPLVEAPSIIKIGTGDSALYMLFYSSHCRTQPEHDVRYATAKHVLGPYTRQSQLLGQTVAVGATSQHLEGRRPCWTALERWCSRQNCSVGQCMHQTDFAIDGNRVRLQLPS
;
A
#
# COMPACT_ATOMS: atom_id res chain seq x y z
N MET A 1 5.07 -12.41 2.04
CA MET A 1 5.34 -13.44 1.00
C MET A 1 4.44 -13.19 -0.19
N MET A 2 4.82 -13.65 -1.39
CA MET A 2 3.98 -13.66 -2.59
C MET A 2 3.96 -15.06 -3.19
N GLN A 3 2.81 -15.50 -3.68
CA GLN A 3 2.67 -16.79 -4.33
C GLN A 3 1.81 -16.65 -5.58
N ARG A 4 2.21 -17.33 -6.65
CA ARG A 4 1.37 -17.42 -7.85
C ARG A 4 0.17 -18.30 -7.55
N VAL A 5 -0.96 -17.98 -8.16
CA VAL A 5 -2.18 -18.80 -8.12
C VAL A 5 -2.54 -19.27 -9.52
N SER A 6 -3.36 -20.31 -9.62
CA SER A 6 -3.91 -20.79 -10.88
C SER A 6 -4.71 -19.68 -11.55
N SER A 7 -4.50 -19.49 -12.86
CA SER A 7 -5.30 -18.56 -13.65
C SER A 7 -6.74 -19.03 -13.88
N ALA A 8 -7.06 -20.29 -13.55
CA ALA A 8 -8.40 -20.85 -13.72
C ALA A 8 -9.36 -20.44 -12.59
N ASP A 9 -8.86 -20.32 -11.36
CA ASP A 9 -9.67 -20.05 -10.17
C ASP A 9 -9.19 -18.84 -9.35
N GLY A 10 -7.98 -18.33 -9.60
CA GLY A 10 -7.41 -17.20 -8.88
C GLY A 10 -7.08 -17.47 -7.41
N VAL A 11 -7.17 -18.71 -6.93
CA VAL A 11 -7.02 -19.06 -5.51
C VAL A 11 -6.17 -20.30 -5.26
N THR A 12 -6.08 -21.23 -6.20
CA THR A 12 -5.26 -22.44 -6.04
C THR A 12 -3.78 -22.08 -6.11
N PRO A 13 -2.98 -22.32 -5.05
CA PRO A 13 -1.58 -21.91 -5.05
C PRO A 13 -0.72 -22.71 -6.03
N PHE A 14 0.23 -22.03 -6.67
CA PHE A 14 1.21 -22.63 -7.59
C PHE A 14 2.63 -22.39 -7.09
N GLY A 15 3.38 -23.47 -6.89
CA GLY A 15 4.77 -23.42 -6.41
C GLY A 15 4.88 -22.98 -4.95
N LYS A 16 6.09 -22.61 -4.51
CA LYS A 16 6.35 -22.15 -3.13
C LYS A 16 6.17 -20.62 -3.02
N PRO A 17 5.72 -20.10 -1.87
CA PRO A 17 5.73 -18.65 -1.61
C PRO A 17 7.14 -18.07 -1.65
N SER A 18 7.30 -16.90 -2.24
CA SER A 18 8.54 -16.13 -2.28
C SER A 18 8.50 -14.97 -1.27
N PRO A 19 9.55 -14.73 -0.47
CA PRO A 19 9.66 -13.51 0.32
C PRO A 19 9.90 -12.32 -0.61
N ILE A 20 9.09 -11.27 -0.47
CA ILE A 20 9.19 -10.05 -1.30
C ILE A 20 9.56 -8.80 -0.49
N LEU A 21 9.28 -8.80 0.81
CA LEU A 21 9.64 -7.73 1.75
C LEU A 21 9.85 -8.38 3.12
N GLN A 22 10.98 -8.11 3.75
CA GLN A 22 11.29 -8.54 5.10
C GLN A 22 11.10 -7.36 6.04
N ARG A 23 10.31 -7.52 7.11
CA ARG A 23 10.10 -6.49 8.15
C ARG A 23 11.44 -5.99 8.70
N ASP A 24 11.57 -4.67 8.82
CA ASP A 24 12.67 -4.02 9.53
C ASP A 24 12.14 -3.47 10.86
N PRO A 25 12.57 -3.98 12.03
CA PRO A 25 12.05 -3.52 13.31
C PRO A 25 12.32 -2.05 13.65
N GLY A 26 13.42 -1.48 13.13
CA GLY A 26 13.77 -0.08 13.40
C GLY A 26 12.96 0.89 12.55
N ILE A 27 12.40 0.41 11.44
CA ILE A 27 11.62 1.19 10.49
C ILE A 27 10.12 0.91 10.64
N ASP A 28 9.72 -0.36 10.63
CA ASP A 28 8.33 -0.82 10.55
C ASP A 28 7.72 -1.20 11.92
N GLY A 29 8.50 -1.10 13.01
CA GLY A 29 8.07 -1.52 14.33
C GLY A 29 7.80 -3.03 14.41
N PRO A 30 6.73 -3.48 15.10
CA PRO A 30 6.47 -4.92 15.30
C PRO A 30 5.80 -5.63 14.12
N LEU A 31 5.19 -4.92 13.17
CA LEU A 31 4.26 -5.51 12.19
C LEU A 31 4.39 -4.88 10.81
N VAL A 32 4.28 -5.72 9.77
CA VAL A 32 3.99 -5.31 8.39
C VAL A 32 2.81 -6.13 7.89
N GLU A 33 1.78 -5.48 7.36
CA GLU A 33 0.54 -6.15 6.98
C GLU A 33 -0.19 -5.47 5.81
N ALA A 34 -1.33 -6.06 5.39
CA ALA A 34 -2.19 -5.56 4.32
C ALA A 34 -1.45 -5.17 3.01
N PRO A 35 -0.63 -6.07 2.43
CA PRO A 35 0.13 -5.75 1.23
C PRO A 35 -0.78 -5.51 0.02
N SER A 36 -0.46 -4.49 -0.77
CA SER A 36 -1.14 -4.16 -2.03
C SER A 36 -0.11 -3.74 -3.08
N ILE A 37 -0.17 -4.31 -4.28
CA ILE A 37 0.80 -4.01 -5.34
C ILE A 37 0.09 -3.41 -6.54
N ILE A 38 0.62 -2.30 -7.05
CA ILE A 38 0.27 -1.75 -8.36
C ILE A 38 1.46 -1.86 -9.31
N LYS A 39 1.15 -2.02 -10.60
CA LYS A 39 2.11 -1.93 -11.69
C LYS A 39 1.88 -0.61 -12.43
N ILE A 40 2.93 0.16 -12.61
CA ILE A 40 2.92 1.44 -13.32
C ILE A 40 3.73 1.28 -14.59
N GLY A 41 3.18 1.71 -15.71
CA GLY A 41 3.78 1.50 -17.03
C GLY A 41 3.65 0.06 -17.52
N THR A 42 4.22 -0.19 -18.69
CA THR A 42 4.16 -1.48 -19.41
C THR A 42 5.54 -1.91 -19.88
N GLY A 43 5.70 -3.18 -20.24
CA GLY A 43 6.99 -3.71 -20.70
C GLY A 43 8.10 -3.61 -19.66
N ASP A 44 9.33 -3.42 -20.13
CA ASP A 44 10.56 -3.43 -19.32
C ASP A 44 10.77 -2.17 -18.47
N SER A 45 10.01 -1.10 -18.75
CA SER A 45 10.02 0.13 -17.95
C SER A 45 9.02 0.10 -16.79
N ALA A 46 8.30 -1.02 -16.60
CA ALA A 46 7.30 -1.11 -15.56
C ALA A 46 7.90 -1.04 -14.15
N LEU A 47 7.24 -0.26 -13.29
CA LEU A 47 7.54 -0.12 -11.87
C LEU A 47 6.46 -0.82 -11.04
N TYR A 48 6.86 -1.68 -10.12
CA TYR A 48 5.96 -2.29 -9.14
C TYR A 48 6.06 -1.52 -7.83
N MET A 49 4.94 -1.01 -7.32
CA MET A 49 4.87 -0.36 -6.01
C MET A 49 4.08 -1.24 -5.05
N LEU A 50 4.74 -1.71 -4.00
CA LEU A 50 4.14 -2.44 -2.88
C LEU A 50 3.81 -1.45 -1.76
N PHE A 51 2.53 -1.23 -1.51
CA PHE A 51 2.02 -0.58 -0.32
C PHE A 51 1.84 -1.60 0.80
N TYR A 52 2.09 -1.18 2.04
CA TYR A 52 1.90 -2.00 3.23
C TYR A 52 1.65 -1.11 4.45
N SER A 53 0.93 -1.64 5.43
CA SER A 53 0.81 -1.01 6.74
C SER A 53 2.01 -1.38 7.61
N SER A 54 2.54 -0.43 8.36
CA SER A 54 3.63 -0.63 9.33
C SER A 54 3.18 -0.27 10.74
N HIS A 55 3.84 -0.82 11.76
CA HIS A 55 3.47 -0.75 13.19
C HIS A 55 2.14 -1.44 13.52
N CYS A 56 1.80 -1.50 14.81
CA CYS A 56 0.53 -2.06 15.25
C CYS A 56 -0.62 -1.10 14.96
N ARG A 57 -1.75 -1.59 14.44
CA ARG A 57 -2.97 -0.83 14.13
C ARG A 57 -3.49 0.09 15.25
N THR A 58 -3.18 -0.20 16.52
CA THR A 58 -3.61 0.57 17.70
C THR A 58 -2.61 1.63 18.15
N GLN A 59 -1.43 1.69 17.53
CA GLN A 59 -0.34 2.60 17.89
C GLN A 59 -0.38 3.87 17.02
N PRO A 60 -0.04 5.05 17.56
CA PRO A 60 0.05 6.29 16.78
C PRO A 60 1.00 6.22 15.58
N GLU A 61 2.02 5.36 15.66
CA GLU A 61 3.04 5.15 14.64
C GLU A 61 2.52 4.33 13.44
N HIS A 62 1.30 3.79 13.52
CA HIS A 62 0.68 3.04 12.43
C HIS A 62 0.52 3.89 11.18
N ASP A 63 1.21 3.51 10.11
CA ASP A 63 1.22 4.24 8.85
C ASP A 63 1.14 3.30 7.64
N VAL A 64 0.83 3.89 6.48
CA VAL A 64 1.03 3.22 5.20
C VAL A 64 2.39 3.64 4.66
N ARG A 65 3.20 2.65 4.30
CA ARG A 65 4.47 2.83 3.61
C ARG A 65 4.44 2.13 2.27
N TYR A 66 5.47 2.37 1.48
CA TYR A 66 5.60 1.70 0.20
C TYR A 66 7.06 1.39 -0.14
N ALA A 67 7.23 0.41 -1.02
CA ALA A 67 8.50 -0.01 -1.56
C ALA A 67 8.36 -0.22 -3.08
N THR A 68 9.45 -0.09 -3.82
CA THR A 68 9.43 -0.20 -5.29
C THR A 68 10.35 -1.31 -5.80
N ALA A 69 9.98 -1.92 -6.91
CA ALA A 69 10.77 -2.94 -7.60
C ALA A 69 10.59 -2.85 -9.12
N LYS A 70 11.58 -3.34 -9.88
CA LYS A 70 11.47 -3.51 -11.35
C LYS A 70 10.81 -4.85 -11.74
N HIS A 71 10.67 -5.77 -10.80
CA HIS A 71 10.01 -7.06 -10.99
C HIS A 71 9.00 -7.32 -9.87
N VAL A 72 7.92 -8.03 -10.19
CA VAL A 72 6.83 -8.32 -9.22
C VAL A 72 7.30 -9.14 -8.01
N LEU A 73 8.38 -9.92 -8.16
CA LEU A 73 8.99 -10.69 -7.07
C LEU A 73 10.09 -9.92 -6.33
N GLY A 74 10.29 -8.64 -6.63
CA GLY A 74 11.32 -7.81 -6.02
C GLY A 74 12.68 -7.85 -6.73
N PRO A 75 13.76 -7.47 -6.04
CA PRO A 75 13.77 -6.98 -4.66
C PRO A 75 13.01 -5.66 -4.52
N TYR A 76 12.24 -5.53 -3.42
CA TYR A 76 11.52 -4.30 -3.10
C TYR A 76 12.38 -3.39 -2.24
N THR A 77 12.64 -2.18 -2.72
CA THR A 77 13.39 -1.13 -2.01
C THR A 77 12.41 -0.17 -1.35
N ARG A 78 12.44 -0.08 -0.02
CA ARG A 78 11.63 0.87 0.76
C ARG A 78 11.85 2.29 0.27
N GLN A 79 10.77 3.05 0.17
CA GLN A 79 10.81 4.47 -0.16
C GLN A 79 10.49 5.30 1.08
N SER A 80 10.57 6.63 0.96
CA SER A 80 10.15 7.56 2.00
C SER A 80 8.65 7.43 2.31
N GLN A 81 8.20 8.03 3.43
CA GLN A 81 6.78 8.10 3.76
C GLN A 81 5.96 8.78 2.66
N LEU A 82 4.65 8.48 2.65
CA LEU A 82 3.68 9.10 1.76
C LEU A 82 3.61 10.61 2.00
N LEU A 83 3.82 11.40 0.94
CA LEU A 83 3.75 12.85 1.04
C LEU A 83 2.31 13.30 1.22
N GLY A 84 2.04 14.13 2.23
CA GLY A 84 0.71 14.65 2.55
C GLY A 84 -0.09 13.80 3.54
N GLN A 85 0.49 12.77 4.16
CA GLN A 85 -0.14 12.12 5.31
C GLN A 85 -0.11 13.05 6.53
N THR A 86 -1.29 13.43 7.02
CA THR A 86 -1.46 14.13 8.31
C THR A 86 -1.90 13.19 9.44
N VAL A 87 -2.27 11.94 9.14
CA VAL A 87 -2.80 10.97 10.12
C VAL A 87 -2.42 9.55 9.73
N ALA A 88 -2.23 8.71 10.75
CA ALA A 88 -2.11 7.25 10.66
C ALA A 88 -3.15 6.65 9.72
N VAL A 89 -2.67 5.89 8.74
CA VAL A 89 -3.51 5.19 7.76
C VAL A 89 -3.21 3.70 7.82
N GLY A 90 -4.26 2.87 7.82
CA GLY A 90 -4.23 1.41 7.73
C GLY A 90 -4.86 0.90 6.45
N ALA A 91 -4.44 -0.28 6.00
CA ALA A 91 -5.02 -1.05 4.89
C ALA A 91 -5.32 -0.25 3.60
N THR A 92 -4.49 -0.44 2.57
CA THR A 92 -4.72 0.19 1.27
C THR A 92 -5.29 -0.80 0.26
N SER A 93 -6.46 -0.51 -0.31
CA SER A 93 -6.83 -1.05 -1.62
C SER A 93 -6.61 0.03 -2.67
N GLN A 94 -5.89 -0.32 -3.73
CA GLN A 94 -5.59 0.58 -4.84
C GLN A 94 -6.42 0.13 -6.03
N HIS A 95 -7.08 1.05 -6.71
CA HIS A 95 -7.84 0.76 -7.93
C HIS A 95 -7.36 1.67 -9.06
N LEU A 96 -7.14 1.07 -10.23
CA LEU A 96 -6.74 1.74 -11.46
C LEU A 96 -7.84 1.52 -12.51
N GLU A 97 -8.91 2.32 -12.51
CA GLU A 97 -9.94 2.26 -13.58
C GLU A 97 -10.44 3.64 -14.03
N GLY A 98 -10.36 3.88 -15.34
CA GLY A 98 -11.14 4.91 -16.03
C GLY A 98 -10.96 6.35 -15.52
N ARG A 99 -12.09 7.07 -15.34
CA ARG A 99 -12.17 8.53 -15.10
C ARG A 99 -11.47 9.03 -13.82
N ARG A 100 -10.99 8.15 -12.94
CA ARG A 100 -10.17 8.49 -11.77
C ARG A 100 -8.95 7.56 -11.75
N PRO A 101 -7.84 7.96 -12.40
CA PRO A 101 -6.79 7.02 -12.76
C PRO A 101 -6.01 6.44 -11.57
N CYS A 102 -6.06 7.07 -10.39
CA CYS A 102 -5.35 6.61 -9.18
C CYS A 102 -6.10 7.04 -7.91
N TRP A 103 -6.80 6.10 -7.25
CA TRP A 103 -7.36 6.34 -5.92
C TRP A 103 -7.08 5.19 -4.97
N THR A 104 -6.85 5.53 -3.71
CA THR A 104 -6.60 4.59 -2.63
C THR A 104 -7.76 4.63 -1.66
N ALA A 105 -8.27 3.46 -1.26
CA ALA A 105 -9.03 3.34 -0.02
C ALA A 105 -8.04 3.19 1.13
N LEU A 106 -8.36 3.79 2.26
CA LEU A 106 -7.48 3.96 3.41
C LEU A 106 -8.34 3.88 4.66
N GLU A 107 -7.99 3.05 5.64
CA GLU A 107 -8.57 3.11 6.97
C GLU A 107 -7.91 4.25 7.76
N ARG A 108 -8.69 5.18 8.29
CA ARG A 108 -8.17 6.27 9.16
C ARG A 108 -8.96 6.32 10.46
N TRP A 109 -8.26 6.71 11.53
CA TRP A 109 -8.91 7.13 12.76
C TRP A 109 -9.51 8.53 12.58
N CYS A 110 -10.84 8.61 12.63
CA CYS A 110 -11.56 9.88 12.52
C CYS A 110 -11.40 10.72 13.79
N SER A 111 -11.02 11.99 13.67
CA SER A 111 -11.20 12.96 14.74
C SER A 111 -12.58 13.65 14.64
N ARG A 112 -13.39 13.43 15.67
CA ARG A 112 -14.51 14.22 16.22
C ARG A 112 -15.68 14.76 15.37
N GLN A 113 -15.74 14.67 14.04
CA GLN A 113 -16.89 15.28 13.32
C GLN A 113 -17.74 14.42 12.40
N ASN A 114 -17.44 13.14 12.12
CA ASN A 114 -18.42 12.32 11.38
C ASN A 114 -18.31 10.78 11.45
N CYS A 115 -17.69 10.24 12.50
CA CYS A 115 -17.79 8.80 12.78
C CYS A 115 -17.83 8.60 14.31
N SER A 116 -18.95 8.12 14.82
CA SER A 116 -19.10 7.70 16.21
C SER A 116 -18.26 6.44 16.46
N VAL A 117 -17.08 6.61 17.08
CA VAL A 117 -16.19 5.58 17.65
C VAL A 117 -15.85 4.41 16.72
N GLY A 118 -14.81 4.56 15.89
CA GLY A 118 -14.33 3.45 15.06
C GLY A 118 -13.37 3.91 13.95
N GLN A 119 -12.87 2.94 13.19
CA GLN A 119 -12.14 3.20 11.95
C GLN A 119 -13.12 3.38 10.80
N CYS A 120 -12.89 4.39 9.97
CA CYS A 120 -13.72 4.66 8.80
C CYS A 120 -12.90 4.46 7.52
N MET A 121 -13.60 4.04 6.46
CA MET A 121 -13.02 4.00 5.13
C MET A 121 -12.95 5.42 4.57
N HIS A 122 -11.75 5.82 4.17
CA HIS A 122 -11.50 7.05 3.43
C HIS A 122 -11.03 6.72 2.03
N GLN A 123 -11.47 7.51 1.06
CA GLN A 123 -10.95 7.46 -0.30
C GLN A 123 -10.27 8.79 -0.60
N THR A 124 -9.06 8.73 -1.15
CA THR A 124 -8.32 9.92 -1.62
C THR A 124 -7.66 9.59 -2.95
N ASP A 125 -7.58 10.60 -3.81
CA ASP A 125 -6.80 10.50 -5.03
C ASP A 125 -5.30 10.57 -4.66
N PHE A 126 -4.45 9.94 -5.46
CA PHE A 126 -3.01 10.07 -5.29
C PHE A 126 -2.32 10.26 -6.64
N ALA A 127 -1.19 10.95 -6.62
CA ALA A 127 -0.33 11.11 -7.77
C ALA A 127 0.98 10.33 -7.55
N ILE A 128 1.50 9.76 -8.64
CA ILE A 128 2.82 9.16 -8.67
C ILE A 128 3.71 10.04 -9.55
N ASP A 129 4.84 10.47 -8.99
CA ASP A 129 5.89 11.21 -9.69
C ASP A 129 7.20 10.43 -9.55
N GLY A 130 7.59 9.73 -10.61
CA GLY A 130 8.69 8.76 -10.57
C GLY A 130 8.44 7.63 -9.55
N ASN A 131 9.23 7.61 -8.47
CA ASN A 131 9.09 6.67 -7.34
C ASN A 131 8.43 7.32 -6.11
N ARG A 132 7.87 8.52 -6.22
CA ARG A 132 7.23 9.24 -5.12
C ARG A 132 5.72 9.15 -5.22
N VAL A 133 5.07 8.88 -4.09
CA VAL A 133 3.60 8.89 -3.98
C VAL A 133 3.17 10.10 -3.15
N ARG A 134 2.24 10.87 -3.70
CA ARG A 134 1.64 12.05 -3.06
C ARG A 134 0.15 11.88 -2.94
N LEU A 135 -0.38 11.93 -1.73
CA LEU A 135 -1.82 11.97 -1.50
C LEU A 135 -2.38 13.34 -1.89
N GLN A 136 -3.49 13.35 -2.62
CA GLN A 136 -4.26 14.55 -2.92
C GLN A 136 -5.35 14.68 -1.87
N LEU A 137 -5.02 15.34 -0.75
CA LEU A 137 -6.02 15.64 0.27
C LEU A 137 -7.07 16.60 -0.34
N PRO A 138 -8.37 16.36 -0.09
CA PRO A 138 -9.40 17.33 -0.44
C PRO A 138 -9.11 18.66 0.27
N SER A 139 -9.26 19.76 -0.47
CA SER A 139 -9.16 21.14 0.01
C SER A 139 -10.15 21.46 1.10
#